data_AF-A0A1R1S411-F1
#
_entry.id   AF-A0A1R1S411-F1
#
_cell.length_a   1.000
_cell.length_b   1.000
_cell.length_c   1.000
_cell.angle_alpha   90.00
_cell.angle_beta   90.00
_cell.angle_gamma   90.00
#
_symmetry.space_group_name_H-M   'P 1'
#
loop_
_entity.id
_entity.type
_entity.pdbx_description
1 polymer ?
#
loop_
_entity_poly.entity_id
_entity_poly.type
_entity_poly.pdbx_seq_one_letter_code
_entity_poly.pdbx_strand_id
1 'polypeptide(L)'
;MLAETAGYDDPERWWEDVVEHRGVGNGAPGGLGAPGGIGAAADPDAAVGSDLAGAVAPFAALGEAMAALRAEYGHGGHEHDAVREAHMRLRLREARREFGDRVAVVCGAWHVPALAGRTTATADRGLLKGLPKVRAELSWVPWTHRRLARHSGYGAGIASPGWYSHLFHAEDRPLERWMTKVAGLLRAEDFAVSSAHVIEAVRLAETLAAVRGRPLAGLAETTDAVRAVLCEGSDVPLAIVHDRLVVGDVLGEVPEAAPAAPLQRDLARTQRSLRLKPEALERELELDLRKETDAARSRLLHRLRLLGVDWGTPAASRGSTGTFRETWRLRWEPELSVRVAEAGVWGTTVLSAATARAEAKAVDATALGEVTELAERCLLAALPDALPVVMRALADRAALDADVGHLAQALPALVRSVRYGDVRGTDTAALAEVAMGLAERVLVGLPPACFGLDADGAAEMRGHLEAVHQAVGLLAEIRPGGAERGPSAPPDTGALADAERA
;
A
#
# COMPACT_ATOMS: atom_id res chain seq x y z
N MET A 1 -0.25 -31.30 2.38
CA MET A 1 -0.94 -32.49 2.91
C MET A 1 -1.80 -33.17 1.86
N LEU A 2 -2.98 -32.69 1.41
CA LEU A 2 -3.76 -33.45 0.40
C LEU A 2 -3.04 -33.65 -0.94
N ALA A 3 -2.47 -32.59 -1.51
CA ALA A 3 -1.69 -32.66 -2.75
C ALA A 3 -0.50 -33.64 -2.60
N GLU A 4 0.26 -33.49 -1.52
CA GLU A 4 1.39 -34.35 -1.17
C GLU A 4 0.99 -35.83 -0.99
N THR A 5 -0.14 -36.11 -0.32
CA THR A 5 -0.71 -37.46 -0.19
C THR A 5 -1.16 -38.02 -1.53
N ALA A 6 -1.58 -37.16 -2.47
CA ALA A 6 -1.87 -37.53 -3.84
C ALA A 6 -0.61 -37.63 -4.73
N GLY A 7 0.59 -37.47 -4.17
CA GLY A 7 1.87 -37.57 -4.90
C GLY A 7 2.28 -36.30 -5.64
N TYR A 8 1.71 -35.15 -5.28
CA TYR A 8 2.05 -33.85 -5.86
C TYR A 8 2.96 -33.06 -4.92
N ASP A 9 4.10 -32.62 -5.47
CA ASP A 9 5.02 -31.70 -4.78
C ASP A 9 4.51 -30.24 -4.81
N ASP A 10 3.57 -29.95 -5.70
CA ASP A 10 2.95 -28.63 -5.89
C ASP A 10 1.42 -28.72 -5.75
N PRO A 11 0.83 -28.03 -4.74
CA PRO A 11 -0.62 -28.01 -4.57
C PRO A 11 -1.38 -27.29 -5.68
N GLU A 12 -0.77 -26.36 -6.42
CA GLU A 12 -1.43 -25.72 -7.57
C GLU A 12 -1.56 -26.71 -8.73
N ARG A 13 -0.47 -27.44 -9.04
CA ARG A 13 -0.52 -28.51 -10.04
C ARG A 13 -1.56 -29.59 -9.71
N TRP A 14 -1.69 -29.96 -8.44
CA TRP A 14 -2.76 -30.86 -7.99
C TRP A 14 -4.15 -30.27 -8.26
N TRP A 15 -4.35 -28.99 -7.97
CA TRP A 15 -5.61 -28.29 -8.23
C TRP A 15 -5.95 -28.21 -9.72
N GLU A 16 -4.99 -27.85 -10.57
CA GLU A 16 -5.13 -27.83 -12.03
C GLU A 16 -5.64 -29.19 -12.55
N ASP A 17 -4.99 -30.29 -12.14
CA ASP A 17 -5.31 -31.63 -12.63
C ASP A 17 -6.65 -32.17 -12.11
N VAL A 18 -6.96 -31.91 -10.84
CA VAL A 18 -8.13 -32.51 -10.18
C VAL A 18 -9.40 -31.68 -10.36
N VAL A 19 -9.27 -30.36 -10.51
CA VAL A 19 -10.42 -29.44 -10.58
C VAL A 19 -10.53 -28.81 -11.97
N GLU A 20 -9.48 -28.13 -12.44
CA GLU A 20 -9.58 -27.28 -13.65
C GLU A 20 -9.68 -28.11 -14.93
N HIS A 21 -8.87 -29.16 -15.05
CA HIS A 21 -8.82 -30.01 -16.24
C HIS A 21 -10.01 -30.98 -16.36
N ARG A 22 -10.79 -31.21 -15.29
CA ARG A 22 -11.95 -32.13 -15.32
C ARG A 22 -13.23 -31.49 -15.91
N GLY A 23 -13.34 -30.17 -15.91
CA GLY A 23 -14.51 -29.45 -16.42
C GLY A 23 -14.61 -29.34 -17.95
N VAL A 24 -13.55 -29.70 -18.68
CA VAL A 24 -13.45 -29.45 -20.14
C VAL A 24 -13.72 -30.69 -21.00
N GLY A 25 -14.18 -31.78 -20.37
CA GLY A 25 -14.30 -33.10 -21.01
C GLY A 25 -15.39 -33.26 -22.07
N ASN A 26 -16.26 -32.27 -22.33
CA ASN A 26 -17.42 -32.45 -23.21
C ASN A 26 -17.60 -31.41 -24.34
N GLY A 27 -16.65 -30.50 -24.54
CA GLY A 27 -16.75 -29.48 -25.59
C GLY A 27 -15.43 -29.22 -26.28
N ALA A 28 -15.02 -30.09 -27.20
CA ALA A 28 -13.87 -29.81 -28.06
C ALA A 28 -14.23 -28.75 -29.14
N PRO A 29 -13.47 -27.67 -29.31
CA PRO A 29 -13.38 -26.96 -30.57
C PRO A 29 -12.10 -27.38 -31.31
N GLY A 30 -12.26 -27.97 -32.50
CA GLY A 30 -11.21 -27.90 -33.54
C GLY A 30 -10.21 -29.05 -33.63
N GLY A 31 -10.67 -30.30 -33.79
CA GLY A 31 -9.91 -31.35 -34.46
C GLY A 31 -10.35 -31.48 -35.91
N LEU A 32 -9.42 -31.37 -36.86
CA LEU A 32 -9.64 -31.43 -38.31
C LEU A 32 -10.60 -32.57 -38.71
N GLY A 33 -11.72 -32.19 -39.36
CA GLY A 33 -12.78 -33.11 -39.77
C GLY A 33 -12.36 -34.10 -40.86
N ALA A 34 -12.73 -35.36 -40.64
CA ALA A 34 -13.07 -36.30 -41.70
C ALA A 34 -14.59 -36.56 -41.63
N PRO A 35 -15.31 -36.71 -42.76
CA PRO A 35 -16.77 -36.60 -42.79
C PRO A 35 -17.45 -37.95 -42.53
N GLY A 36 -18.52 -37.94 -41.71
CA GLY A 36 -19.54 -38.99 -41.75
C GLY A 36 -20.15 -39.32 -40.39
N GLY A 37 -21.41 -38.94 -40.19
CA GLY A 37 -22.25 -39.48 -39.13
C GLY A 37 -23.21 -38.46 -38.53
N ILE A 38 -24.40 -38.34 -39.11
CA ILE A 38 -25.51 -37.58 -38.54
C ILE A 38 -26.01 -38.37 -37.32
N GLY A 39 -25.68 -37.91 -36.12
CA GLY A 39 -26.13 -38.45 -34.83
C GLY A 39 -26.94 -37.42 -34.06
N ALA A 40 -28.08 -37.86 -33.54
CA ALA A 40 -29.17 -37.10 -32.93
C ALA A 40 -28.77 -35.86 -32.08
N ALA A 41 -29.53 -34.78 -32.27
CA ALA A 41 -29.49 -33.58 -31.45
C ALA A 41 -29.76 -33.95 -29.98
N ALA A 42 -28.72 -33.86 -29.13
CA ALA A 42 -28.86 -33.91 -27.69
C ALA A 42 -29.51 -32.62 -27.18
N ASP A 43 -30.37 -32.77 -26.18
CA ASP A 43 -31.10 -31.69 -25.52
C ASP A 43 -30.12 -30.73 -24.81
N PRO A 44 -30.05 -29.44 -25.18
CA PRO A 44 -29.03 -28.52 -24.65
C PRO A 44 -29.15 -28.31 -23.13
N ASP A 45 -30.34 -28.42 -22.55
CA ASP A 45 -30.54 -28.30 -21.09
C ASP A 45 -30.02 -29.54 -20.33
N ALA A 46 -30.00 -30.72 -20.96
CA ALA A 46 -29.44 -31.94 -20.37
C ALA A 46 -27.90 -31.93 -20.39
N ALA A 47 -27.29 -31.35 -21.43
CA ALA A 47 -25.85 -31.21 -21.54
C ALA A 47 -25.27 -30.26 -20.47
N VAL A 48 -25.90 -29.10 -20.26
CA VAL A 48 -25.52 -28.11 -19.24
C VAL A 48 -25.63 -28.69 -17.81
N GLY A 49 -26.66 -29.49 -17.54
CA GLY A 49 -26.81 -30.18 -16.26
C GLY A 49 -25.74 -31.25 -16.00
N SER A 50 -25.28 -31.95 -17.05
CA SER A 50 -24.23 -32.98 -16.94
C SER A 50 -22.83 -32.38 -16.77
N ASP A 51 -22.54 -31.26 -17.44
CA ASP A 51 -21.24 -30.58 -17.38
C ASP A 51 -21.04 -29.90 -16.02
N LEU A 52 -22.09 -29.31 -15.43
CA LEU A 52 -22.02 -28.76 -14.08
C LEU A 52 -21.81 -29.85 -13.03
N ALA A 53 -22.45 -31.02 -13.20
CA ALA A 53 -22.27 -32.16 -12.31
C ALA A 53 -20.82 -32.70 -12.36
N GLY A 54 -20.21 -32.74 -13.54
CA GLY A 54 -18.80 -33.07 -13.71
C GLY A 54 -17.86 -32.04 -13.06
N ALA A 55 -18.16 -30.74 -13.22
CA ALA A 55 -17.36 -29.65 -12.66
C ALA A 55 -17.38 -29.59 -11.11
N VAL A 56 -18.49 -29.99 -10.48
CA VAL A 56 -18.60 -29.99 -9.00
C VAL A 56 -18.19 -31.30 -8.34
N ALA A 57 -18.01 -32.39 -9.10
CA ALA A 57 -17.63 -33.70 -8.57
C ALA A 57 -16.31 -33.67 -7.74
N PRO A 58 -15.25 -32.94 -8.14
CA PRO A 58 -14.04 -32.81 -7.32
C PRO A 58 -14.31 -32.21 -5.94
N PHE A 59 -15.23 -31.25 -5.83
CA PHE A 59 -15.59 -30.63 -4.56
C PHE A 59 -16.36 -31.59 -3.65
N ALA A 60 -17.22 -32.44 -4.22
CA ALA A 60 -17.91 -33.49 -3.48
C ALA A 60 -16.92 -34.52 -2.92
N ALA A 61 -15.99 -35.00 -3.76
CA ALA A 61 -14.93 -35.93 -3.33
C ALA A 61 -14.03 -35.32 -2.25
N LEU A 62 -13.69 -34.03 -2.37
CA LEU A 62 -12.94 -33.31 -1.34
C LEU A 62 -13.74 -33.23 -0.03
N GLY A 63 -15.05 -32.97 -0.10
CA GLY A 63 -15.95 -32.98 1.05
C GLY A 63 -15.99 -34.33 1.76
N GLU A 64 -16.08 -35.43 0.99
CA GLU A 64 -16.03 -36.79 1.53
C GLU A 64 -14.70 -37.10 2.21
N ALA A 65 -13.57 -36.71 1.58
CA ALA A 65 -12.25 -36.86 2.18
C ALA A 65 -12.14 -36.10 3.51
N MET A 66 -12.65 -34.86 3.58
CA MET A 66 -12.68 -34.09 4.82
C MET A 66 -13.58 -34.74 5.87
N ALA A 67 -14.70 -35.33 5.48
CA ALA A 67 -15.59 -36.05 6.40
C ALA A 67 -14.89 -37.29 7.00
N ALA A 68 -14.17 -38.05 6.19
CA ALA A 68 -13.39 -39.20 6.66
C ALA A 68 -12.28 -38.78 7.65
N LEU A 69 -11.53 -37.72 7.34
CA LEU A 69 -10.52 -37.18 8.25
C LEU A 69 -11.12 -36.72 9.58
N ARG A 70 -12.31 -36.10 9.55
CA ARG A 70 -13.01 -35.68 10.77
C ARG A 70 -13.52 -36.85 11.60
N ALA A 71 -13.89 -37.96 10.96
CA ALA A 71 -14.32 -39.17 11.67
C ALA A 71 -13.15 -39.81 12.44
N GLU A 72 -11.96 -39.83 11.84
CA GLU A 72 -10.75 -40.42 12.44
C GLU A 72 -10.10 -39.49 13.48
N TYR A 73 -9.93 -38.21 13.14
CA TYR A 73 -9.14 -37.26 13.93
C TYR A 73 -9.99 -36.20 14.67
N GLY A 74 -11.32 -36.32 14.62
CA GLY A 74 -12.24 -35.34 15.21
C GLY A 74 -12.08 -33.95 14.59
N HIS A 75 -12.02 -32.93 15.46
CA HIS A 75 -11.81 -31.53 15.08
C HIS A 75 -10.34 -31.17 14.76
N GLY A 76 -9.45 -32.16 14.63
CA GLY A 76 -8.04 -31.91 14.27
C GLY A 76 -7.28 -31.06 15.30
N GLY A 77 -7.73 -31.06 16.57
CA GLY A 77 -7.12 -30.27 17.64
C GLY A 77 -7.59 -28.82 17.76
N HIS A 78 -8.55 -28.37 16.94
CA HIS A 78 -9.08 -27.00 16.97
C HIS A 78 -10.46 -26.93 17.65
N GLU A 79 -10.50 -26.92 18.99
CA GLU A 79 -11.76 -26.88 19.75
C GLU A 79 -12.64 -25.65 19.40
N HIS A 80 -12.02 -24.54 18.99
CA HIS A 80 -12.71 -23.33 18.59
C HIS A 80 -13.53 -23.50 17.30
N ASP A 81 -13.22 -24.51 16.46
CA ASP A 81 -13.96 -24.75 15.22
C ASP A 81 -15.41 -25.14 15.48
N ALA A 82 -15.73 -25.85 16.57
CA ALA A 82 -17.11 -26.19 16.90
C ALA A 82 -17.98 -24.93 17.13
N VAL A 83 -17.42 -23.93 17.81
CA VAL A 83 -18.06 -22.63 18.07
C VAL A 83 -18.16 -21.83 16.76
N ARG A 84 -17.09 -21.80 15.97
CA ARG A 84 -17.06 -21.13 14.65
C ARG A 84 -18.10 -21.71 13.70
N GLU A 85 -18.16 -23.03 13.58
CA GLU A 85 -19.09 -23.76 12.71
C GLU A 85 -20.54 -23.58 13.16
N ALA A 86 -20.79 -23.54 14.48
CA ALA A 86 -22.11 -23.20 15.02
C ALA A 86 -22.56 -21.79 14.60
N HIS A 87 -21.66 -20.80 14.69
CA HIS A 87 -21.92 -19.45 14.21
C HIS A 87 -22.19 -19.43 12.69
N MET A 88 -21.34 -20.10 11.90
CA MET A 88 -21.51 -20.19 10.44
C MET A 88 -22.86 -20.81 10.05
N ARG A 89 -23.29 -21.91 10.71
CA ARG A 89 -24.60 -22.51 10.46
C ARG A 89 -25.76 -21.59 10.84
N LEU A 90 -25.63 -20.78 11.90
CA LEU A 90 -26.66 -19.79 12.24
C LEU A 90 -26.75 -18.69 11.17
N ARG A 91 -25.62 -18.15 10.72
CA ARG A 91 -25.58 -17.18 9.60
C ARG A 91 -26.15 -17.77 8.30
N LEU A 92 -25.85 -19.04 7.99
CA LEU A 92 -26.41 -19.73 6.83
C LEU A 92 -27.94 -19.87 6.93
N ARG A 93 -28.48 -20.20 8.11
CA ARG A 93 -29.94 -20.25 8.32
C ARG A 93 -30.60 -18.89 8.17
N GLU A 94 -29.94 -17.82 8.58
CA GLU A 94 -30.41 -16.44 8.38
C GLU A 94 -30.39 -16.07 6.90
N ALA A 95 -29.27 -16.30 6.21
CA ALA A 95 -29.15 -16.05 4.78
C ALA A 95 -30.19 -16.85 3.97
N ARG A 96 -30.45 -18.12 4.32
CA ARG A 96 -31.49 -18.93 3.67
C ARG A 96 -32.91 -18.42 3.90
N ARG A 97 -33.19 -17.80 5.06
CA ARG A 97 -34.50 -17.18 5.31
C ARG A 97 -34.70 -15.93 4.47
N GLU A 98 -33.63 -15.18 4.22
CA GLU A 98 -33.67 -13.92 3.46
C GLU A 98 -33.64 -14.16 1.95
N PHE A 99 -32.78 -15.07 1.48
CA PHE A 99 -32.47 -15.28 0.06
C PHE A 99 -32.98 -16.63 -0.49
N GLY A 100 -33.65 -17.45 0.33
CA GLY A 100 -34.07 -18.80 -0.04
C GLY A 100 -32.89 -19.75 -0.27
N ASP A 101 -33.02 -20.65 -1.24
CA ASP A 101 -31.98 -21.63 -1.58
C ASP A 101 -30.89 -21.09 -2.52
N ARG A 102 -30.98 -19.82 -2.93
CA ARG A 102 -29.99 -19.15 -3.80
C ARG A 102 -28.78 -18.64 -3.01
N VAL A 103 -28.18 -19.51 -2.19
CA VAL A 103 -27.04 -19.18 -1.35
C VAL A 103 -25.83 -20.03 -1.75
N ALA A 104 -24.78 -19.37 -2.23
CA ALA A 104 -23.46 -19.97 -2.40
C ALA A 104 -22.63 -19.78 -1.13
N VAL A 105 -21.94 -20.83 -0.69
CA VAL A 105 -21.10 -20.79 0.52
C VAL A 105 -19.65 -20.99 0.12
N VAL A 106 -18.81 -19.98 0.32
CA VAL A 106 -17.36 -20.06 0.16
C VAL A 106 -16.73 -20.27 1.53
N CYS A 107 -16.13 -21.44 1.74
CA CYS A 107 -15.48 -21.79 3.01
C CYS A 107 -14.30 -22.73 2.78
N GLY A 108 -13.42 -22.83 3.78
CA GLY A 108 -12.35 -23.85 3.75
C GLY A 108 -12.96 -25.26 3.72
N ALA A 109 -12.37 -26.16 2.93
CA ALA A 109 -12.89 -27.51 2.71
C ALA A 109 -13.17 -28.27 4.02
N TRP A 110 -12.35 -28.07 5.06
CA TRP A 110 -12.51 -28.65 6.39
C TRP A 110 -13.89 -28.40 7.01
N HIS A 111 -14.52 -27.26 6.73
CA HIS A 111 -15.81 -26.89 7.29
C HIS A 111 -16.99 -27.45 6.49
N VAL A 112 -16.80 -27.91 5.25
CA VAL A 112 -17.88 -28.38 4.37
C VAL A 112 -18.73 -29.47 5.03
N PRO A 113 -18.17 -30.55 5.63
CA PRO A 113 -18.97 -31.57 6.31
C PRO A 113 -19.77 -31.01 7.50
N ALA A 114 -19.18 -30.07 8.24
CA ALA A 114 -19.82 -29.47 9.41
C ALA A 114 -20.98 -28.54 9.07
N LEU A 115 -20.94 -27.90 7.90
CA LEU A 115 -22.02 -27.05 7.39
C LEU A 115 -23.12 -27.87 6.71
N ALA A 116 -22.77 -29.00 6.09
CA ALA A 116 -23.72 -29.93 5.48
C ALA A 116 -24.46 -30.80 6.52
N GLY A 117 -23.86 -31.03 7.69
CA GLY A 117 -24.44 -31.82 8.77
C GLY A 117 -25.75 -31.27 9.33
N ARG A 118 -26.66 -32.17 9.75
CA ARG A 118 -27.93 -31.79 10.36
C ARG A 118 -27.74 -31.46 11.84
N THR A 119 -27.87 -30.18 12.20
CA THR A 119 -27.87 -29.71 13.59
C THR A 119 -29.07 -28.79 13.86
N THR A 120 -29.52 -28.75 15.13
CA THR A 120 -30.61 -27.85 15.54
C THR A 120 -30.06 -26.46 15.85
N ALA A 121 -30.86 -25.42 15.58
CA ALA A 121 -30.49 -24.05 15.94
C ALA A 121 -30.31 -23.86 17.47
N THR A 122 -30.99 -24.68 18.28
CA THR A 122 -30.86 -24.67 19.74
C THR A 122 -29.49 -25.18 20.18
N ALA A 123 -29.00 -26.27 19.58
CA ALA A 123 -27.66 -26.80 19.85
C ALA A 123 -26.57 -25.76 19.49
N ASP A 124 -26.67 -25.15 18.30
CA ASP A 124 -25.69 -24.15 17.87
C ASP A 124 -25.68 -22.92 18.79
N ARG A 125 -26.85 -22.44 19.24
CA ARG A 125 -26.94 -21.34 20.21
C ARG A 125 -26.38 -21.72 21.59
N GLY A 126 -26.47 -22.99 21.97
CA GLY A 126 -25.88 -23.50 23.21
C GLY A 126 -24.37 -23.32 23.25
N LEU A 127 -23.68 -23.61 22.14
CA LEU A 127 -22.23 -23.47 22.00
C LEU A 127 -21.74 -22.02 22.05
N LEU A 128 -22.57 -21.07 21.64
CA LEU A 128 -22.24 -19.64 21.65
C LEU A 128 -22.60 -18.95 22.98
N LYS A 129 -23.26 -19.64 23.90
CA LYS A 129 -23.73 -19.06 25.15
C LYS A 129 -22.55 -18.80 26.09
N GLY A 130 -22.51 -17.61 26.69
CA GLY A 130 -21.48 -17.23 27.67
C GLY A 130 -20.20 -16.64 27.06
N LEU A 131 -20.09 -16.55 25.74
CA LEU A 131 -18.95 -15.89 25.09
C LEU A 131 -19.01 -14.36 25.27
N PRO A 132 -17.85 -13.71 25.53
CA PRO A 132 -17.78 -12.26 25.62
C PRO A 132 -18.17 -11.63 24.28
N LYS A 133 -18.99 -10.58 24.32
CA LYS A 133 -19.41 -9.83 23.13
C LYS A 133 -18.58 -8.57 23.01
N VAL A 134 -18.04 -8.34 21.83
CA VAL A 134 -17.31 -7.12 21.47
C VAL A 134 -18.04 -6.46 20.30
N ARG A 135 -18.15 -5.13 20.31
CA ARG A 135 -18.61 -4.40 19.12
C ARG A 135 -17.50 -4.48 18.07
N ALA A 136 -17.80 -5.11 16.94
CA ALA A 136 -16.88 -5.25 15.83
C ALA A 136 -17.47 -4.56 14.60
N GLU A 137 -16.62 -3.83 13.89
CA GLU A 137 -16.91 -3.32 12.54
C GLU A 137 -16.08 -4.11 11.53
N LEU A 138 -16.68 -4.39 10.37
CA LEU A 138 -16.03 -5.08 9.27
C LEU A 138 -15.57 -4.03 8.25
N SER A 139 -14.34 -4.14 7.77
CA SER A 139 -13.87 -3.40 6.60
C SER A 139 -13.15 -4.34 5.63
N TRP A 140 -13.29 -4.03 4.35
CA TRP A 140 -12.59 -4.74 3.28
C TRP A 140 -11.28 -4.04 2.95
N VAL A 141 -10.20 -4.82 2.91
CA VAL A 141 -8.87 -4.35 2.50
C VAL A 141 -8.55 -4.93 1.12
N PRO A 142 -8.27 -4.09 0.12
CA PRO A 142 -7.78 -4.58 -1.16
C PRO A 142 -6.35 -5.10 -1.01
N TRP A 143 -6.13 -6.35 -1.38
CA TRP A 143 -4.79 -6.94 -1.41
C TRP A 143 -4.20 -6.83 -2.81
N THR A 144 -2.88 -6.68 -2.88
CA THR A 144 -2.16 -6.85 -4.14
C THR A 144 -1.94 -8.32 -4.41
N HIS A 145 -1.80 -8.70 -5.68
CA HIS A 145 -1.41 -10.06 -6.06
C HIS A 145 -0.14 -10.52 -5.33
N ARG A 146 0.91 -9.69 -5.28
CA ARG A 146 2.14 -9.99 -4.52
C ARG A 146 1.92 -10.25 -3.03
N ARG A 147 0.95 -9.60 -2.38
CA ARG A 147 0.58 -9.89 -0.97
C ARG A 147 -0.29 -11.13 -0.83
N LEU A 148 -1.12 -11.45 -1.83
CA LEU A 148 -1.83 -12.73 -1.89
C LEU A 148 -0.88 -13.90 -2.11
N ALA A 149 0.32 -13.63 -2.62
CA ALA A 149 1.25 -14.67 -2.99
C ALA A 149 1.78 -15.44 -1.78
N ARG A 150 1.84 -16.77 -1.85
CA ARG A 150 2.29 -17.62 -0.73
C ARG A 150 3.68 -17.24 -0.20
N HIS A 151 4.58 -16.82 -1.09
CA HIS A 151 5.94 -16.40 -0.74
C HIS A 151 6.00 -15.14 0.13
N SER A 152 4.91 -14.36 0.23
CA SER A 152 4.81 -13.19 1.12
C SER A 152 4.60 -13.57 2.60
N GLY A 153 4.46 -14.86 2.90
CA GLY A 153 4.17 -15.37 4.25
C GLY A 153 2.68 -15.54 4.54
N TYR A 154 1.80 -15.24 3.57
CA TYR A 154 0.37 -15.54 3.71
C TYR A 154 0.12 -17.04 3.59
N GLY A 155 -0.23 -17.68 4.71
CA GLY A 155 -0.34 -19.15 4.81
C GLY A 155 -1.41 -19.78 3.90
N ALA A 156 -2.44 -19.02 3.53
CA ALA A 156 -3.46 -19.40 2.56
C ALA A 156 -3.24 -18.75 1.17
N GLY A 157 -2.03 -18.27 0.91
CA GLY A 157 -1.68 -17.58 -0.31
C GLY A 157 -1.65 -18.48 -1.54
N ILE A 158 -1.86 -17.84 -2.68
CA ILE A 158 -1.84 -18.45 -4.02
C ILE A 158 -0.41 -18.32 -4.54
N ALA A 159 0.19 -19.31 -5.19
CA ALA A 159 1.53 -19.14 -5.77
C ALA A 159 1.47 -18.25 -7.02
N SER A 160 0.42 -18.38 -7.83
CA SER A 160 0.30 -17.77 -9.16
C SER A 160 -0.90 -16.81 -9.34
N PRO A 161 -1.10 -15.80 -8.47
CA PRO A 161 -2.31 -14.97 -8.49
C PRO A 161 -2.56 -14.25 -9.82
N GLY A 162 -1.51 -13.80 -10.51
CA GLY A 162 -1.63 -13.14 -11.81
C GLY A 162 -2.03 -14.08 -12.95
N TRP A 163 -1.62 -15.35 -12.89
CA TRP A 163 -2.09 -16.39 -13.83
C TRP A 163 -3.59 -16.67 -13.64
N TYR A 164 -4.05 -16.91 -12.41
CA TYR A 164 -5.48 -17.16 -12.17
C TYR A 164 -6.35 -15.95 -12.46
N SER A 165 -5.85 -14.74 -12.17
CA SER A 165 -6.52 -13.51 -12.60
C SER A 165 -6.63 -13.44 -14.13
N HIS A 166 -5.63 -13.89 -14.88
CA HIS A 166 -5.71 -13.96 -16.33
C HIS A 166 -6.76 -14.96 -16.79
N LEU A 167 -6.75 -16.19 -16.26
CA LEU A 167 -7.75 -17.21 -16.61
C LEU A 167 -9.18 -16.76 -16.31
N PHE A 168 -9.39 -16.07 -15.18
CA PHE A 168 -10.72 -15.57 -14.81
C PHE A 168 -11.29 -14.52 -15.78
N HIS A 169 -10.43 -13.67 -16.37
CA HIS A 169 -10.86 -12.62 -17.29
C HIS A 169 -10.75 -13.01 -18.77
N ALA A 170 -10.01 -14.07 -19.08
CA ALA A 170 -9.82 -14.55 -20.45
C ALA A 170 -10.91 -15.57 -20.82
N GLU A 171 -12.08 -15.06 -21.20
CA GLU A 171 -13.23 -15.89 -21.61
C GLU A 171 -12.97 -16.73 -22.88
N ASP A 172 -12.13 -16.23 -23.81
CA ASP A 172 -11.70 -16.94 -25.02
C ASP A 172 -10.18 -16.89 -25.21
N ARG A 173 -9.61 -17.97 -25.77
CA ARG A 173 -8.20 -18.07 -26.15
C ARG A 173 -7.23 -17.68 -25.02
N PRO A 174 -7.34 -18.32 -23.84
CA PRO A 174 -6.54 -17.95 -22.66
C PRO A 174 -5.04 -18.11 -22.94
N LEU A 175 -4.64 -19.10 -23.72
CA LEU A 175 -3.24 -19.36 -24.03
C LEU A 175 -2.64 -18.26 -24.93
N GLU A 176 -3.31 -17.91 -26.02
CA GLU A 176 -2.83 -16.92 -26.99
C GLU A 176 -2.79 -15.52 -26.38
N ARG A 177 -3.81 -15.18 -25.57
CA ARG A 177 -3.85 -13.91 -24.83
C ARG A 177 -2.72 -13.84 -23.80
N TRP A 178 -2.44 -14.95 -23.11
CA TRP A 178 -1.33 -15.02 -22.17
C TRP A 178 0.02 -14.79 -22.87
N MET A 179 0.29 -15.55 -23.93
CA MET A 179 1.55 -15.43 -24.68
C MET A 179 1.73 -14.03 -25.28
N THR A 180 0.64 -13.41 -25.73
CA THR A 180 0.65 -12.03 -26.21
C THR A 180 0.96 -11.05 -25.08
N LYS A 181 0.40 -11.24 -23.89
CA LYS A 181 0.69 -10.42 -22.69
C LYS A 181 2.14 -10.54 -22.27
N VAL A 182 2.70 -11.75 -22.26
CA VAL A 182 4.11 -12.02 -21.97
C VAL A 182 5.02 -11.34 -22.99
N ALA A 183 4.73 -11.48 -24.29
CA ALA A 183 5.49 -10.81 -25.33
C ALA A 183 5.43 -9.28 -25.22
N GLY A 184 4.27 -8.72 -24.83
CA GLY A 184 4.11 -7.29 -24.56
C GLY A 184 5.01 -6.80 -23.42
N LEU A 185 5.07 -7.53 -22.31
CA LEU A 185 5.98 -7.23 -21.20
C LEU A 185 7.45 -7.30 -21.65
N LEU A 186 7.85 -8.39 -22.29
CA LEU A 186 9.24 -8.56 -22.73
C LEU A 186 9.67 -7.46 -23.69
N ARG A 187 8.80 -7.02 -24.62
CA ARG A 187 9.09 -5.87 -25.49
C ARG A 187 9.24 -4.56 -24.74
N ALA A 188 8.47 -4.35 -23.67
CA ALA A 188 8.58 -3.15 -22.84
C ALA A 188 9.90 -3.10 -22.05
N GLU A 189 10.51 -4.26 -21.83
CA GLU A 189 11.85 -4.45 -21.24
C GLU A 189 12.93 -4.60 -22.35
N ASP A 190 12.66 -4.09 -23.56
CA ASP A 190 13.57 -4.08 -24.72
C ASP A 190 14.00 -5.45 -25.29
N PHE A 191 13.29 -6.53 -24.96
CA PHE A 191 13.52 -7.84 -25.59
C PHE A 191 12.84 -7.96 -26.97
N ALA A 192 13.58 -8.50 -27.95
CA ALA A 192 13.14 -8.63 -29.34
C ALA A 192 12.18 -9.80 -29.57
N VAL A 193 10.92 -9.66 -29.14
CA VAL A 193 9.89 -10.70 -29.30
C VAL A 193 8.99 -10.42 -30.50
N SER A 194 9.03 -11.27 -31.54
CA SER A 194 8.17 -11.14 -32.74
C SER A 194 6.81 -11.83 -32.56
N SER A 195 5.86 -11.61 -33.48
CA SER A 195 4.61 -12.39 -33.52
C SER A 195 4.85 -13.87 -33.86
N ALA A 196 5.92 -14.19 -34.60
CA ALA A 196 6.31 -15.58 -34.88
C ALA A 196 6.70 -16.32 -33.59
N HIS A 197 7.40 -15.64 -32.67
CA HIS A 197 7.71 -16.22 -31.36
C HIS A 197 6.44 -16.50 -30.54
N VAL A 198 5.44 -15.63 -30.59
CA VAL A 198 4.15 -15.86 -29.88
C VAL A 198 3.43 -17.09 -30.44
N ILE A 199 3.34 -17.22 -31.77
CA ILE A 199 2.69 -18.36 -32.43
C ILE A 199 3.40 -19.67 -32.05
N GLU A 200 4.74 -19.69 -32.09
CA GLU A 200 5.50 -20.88 -31.73
C GLU A 200 5.41 -21.20 -30.23
N ALA A 201 5.37 -20.19 -29.34
CA ALA A 201 5.18 -20.40 -27.92
C ALA A 201 3.81 -21.04 -27.59
N VAL A 202 2.74 -20.60 -28.26
CA VAL A 202 1.41 -21.22 -28.14
C VAL A 202 1.46 -22.68 -28.58
N ARG A 203 1.99 -22.94 -29.79
CA ARG A 203 2.11 -24.30 -30.34
C ARG A 203 2.95 -25.22 -29.45
N LEU A 204 4.06 -24.70 -28.90
CA LEU A 204 4.91 -25.45 -28.00
C LEU A 204 4.19 -25.78 -26.69
N ALA A 205 3.46 -24.84 -26.11
CA ALA A 205 2.68 -25.08 -24.89
C ALA A 205 1.60 -26.17 -25.10
N GLU A 206 0.88 -26.14 -26.23
CA GLU A 206 -0.09 -27.19 -26.60
C GLU A 206 0.59 -28.56 -26.80
N THR A 207 1.75 -28.57 -27.46
CA THR A 207 2.54 -29.79 -27.66
C THR A 207 3.01 -30.37 -26.32
N LEU A 208 3.47 -29.51 -25.40
CA LEU A 208 3.86 -29.92 -24.04
C LEU A 208 2.67 -30.49 -23.26
N ALA A 209 1.49 -29.88 -23.37
CA ALA A 209 0.27 -30.40 -22.75
C ALA A 209 -0.05 -31.81 -23.26
N ALA A 210 -0.03 -32.00 -24.58
CA ALA A 210 -0.28 -33.30 -25.20
C ALA A 210 0.72 -34.37 -24.76
N VAL A 211 2.02 -34.04 -24.74
CA VAL A 211 3.08 -34.97 -24.27
C VAL A 211 2.91 -35.31 -22.78
N ARG A 212 2.42 -34.37 -21.98
CA ARG A 212 2.14 -34.56 -20.55
C ARG A 212 0.78 -35.21 -20.27
N GLY A 213 0.01 -35.56 -21.31
CA GLY A 213 -1.31 -36.15 -21.17
C GLY A 213 -2.35 -35.21 -20.56
N ARG A 214 -2.15 -33.90 -20.68
CA ARG A 214 -3.07 -32.87 -20.17
C ARG A 214 -4.04 -32.43 -21.27
N PRO A 215 -5.33 -32.19 -20.94
CA PRO A 215 -6.31 -31.75 -21.92
C PRO A 215 -6.08 -30.31 -22.39
N LEU A 216 -5.43 -29.49 -21.57
CA LEU A 216 -5.12 -28.09 -21.85
C LEU A 216 -3.71 -27.76 -21.32
N ALA A 217 -3.09 -26.70 -21.88
CA ALA A 217 -1.83 -26.16 -21.39
C ALA A 217 -2.08 -25.28 -20.15
N GLY A 218 -1.51 -25.69 -19.01
CA GLY A 218 -1.54 -24.94 -17.76
C GLY A 218 -0.33 -24.01 -17.61
N LEU A 219 -0.14 -23.47 -16.40
CA LEU A 219 0.95 -22.52 -16.16
C LEU A 219 2.34 -23.14 -16.38
N ALA A 220 2.51 -24.42 -16.04
CA ALA A 220 3.78 -25.13 -16.23
C ALA A 220 4.16 -25.23 -17.73
N GLU A 221 3.21 -25.64 -18.58
CA GLU A 221 3.42 -25.74 -20.03
C GLU A 221 3.70 -24.36 -20.65
N THR A 222 2.95 -23.34 -20.23
CA THR A 222 3.17 -21.99 -20.74
C THR A 222 4.51 -21.42 -20.30
N THR A 223 4.92 -21.62 -19.05
CA THR A 223 6.20 -21.15 -18.52
C THR A 223 7.37 -21.80 -19.25
N ASP A 224 7.32 -23.10 -19.51
CA ASP A 224 8.36 -23.79 -20.28
C ASP A 224 8.41 -23.32 -21.73
N ALA A 225 7.26 -23.08 -22.36
CA ALA A 225 7.21 -22.54 -23.72
C ALA A 225 7.75 -21.10 -23.80
N VAL A 226 7.42 -20.25 -22.82
CA VAL A 226 7.97 -18.90 -22.67
C VAL A 226 9.49 -18.96 -22.51
N ARG A 227 9.98 -19.83 -21.61
CA ARG A 227 11.42 -20.04 -21.40
C ARG A 227 12.12 -20.39 -22.71
N ALA A 228 11.61 -21.39 -23.43
CA ALA A 228 12.25 -21.89 -24.64
C ALA A 228 12.20 -20.91 -25.81
N VAL A 229 11.05 -20.26 -26.04
CA VAL A 229 10.78 -19.51 -27.28
C VAL A 229 10.94 -18.00 -27.09
N LEU A 230 10.41 -17.43 -26.01
CA LEU A 230 10.40 -15.98 -25.78
C LEU A 230 11.63 -15.49 -25.03
N CYS A 231 12.24 -16.37 -24.24
CA CYS A 231 13.39 -16.07 -23.38
C CYS A 231 14.70 -16.74 -23.84
N GLU A 232 14.67 -17.46 -24.98
CA GLU A 232 15.84 -18.14 -25.57
C GLU A 232 16.57 -19.08 -24.58
N GLY A 233 15.82 -19.73 -23.69
CA GLY A 233 16.33 -20.64 -22.66
C GLY A 233 16.85 -19.95 -21.39
N SER A 234 16.78 -18.62 -21.29
CA SER A 234 17.31 -17.87 -20.15
C SER A 234 16.29 -17.69 -19.02
N ASP A 235 16.72 -17.97 -17.78
CA ASP A 235 15.90 -17.76 -16.59
C ASP A 235 15.81 -16.29 -16.15
N VAL A 236 16.69 -15.42 -16.65
CA VAL A 236 16.71 -13.99 -16.30
C VAL A 236 15.46 -13.25 -16.81
N PRO A 237 15.15 -13.23 -18.12
CA PRO A 237 13.89 -12.66 -18.61
C PRO A 237 12.66 -13.44 -18.11
N LEU A 238 12.78 -14.75 -17.87
CA LEU A 238 11.69 -15.55 -17.32
C LEU A 238 11.33 -15.09 -15.89
N ALA A 239 12.32 -14.75 -15.06
CA ALA A 239 12.09 -14.19 -13.73
C ALA A 239 11.29 -12.87 -13.78
N ILE A 240 11.50 -12.03 -14.80
CA ILE A 240 10.72 -10.79 -14.99
C ILE A 240 9.25 -11.14 -15.29
N VAL A 241 9.01 -12.11 -16.17
CA VAL A 241 7.65 -12.62 -16.47
C VAL A 241 7.00 -13.19 -15.22
N HIS A 242 7.74 -13.99 -14.45
CA HIS A 242 7.25 -14.56 -13.20
C HIS A 242 6.84 -13.46 -12.21
N ASP A 243 7.73 -12.51 -11.93
CA ASP A 243 7.48 -11.44 -10.96
C ASP A 243 6.32 -10.52 -11.39
N ARG A 244 6.31 -10.08 -12.66
CA ARG A 244 5.36 -9.06 -13.14
C ARG A 244 4.04 -9.60 -13.64
N LEU A 245 3.96 -10.85 -14.10
CA LEU A 245 2.74 -11.45 -14.67
C LEU A 245 2.22 -12.65 -13.92
N VAL A 246 3.07 -13.62 -13.55
CA VAL A 246 2.61 -14.85 -12.86
C VAL A 246 2.19 -14.53 -11.44
N VAL A 247 3.01 -13.77 -10.71
CA VAL A 247 2.64 -13.16 -9.44
C VAL A 247 1.87 -11.87 -9.72
N GLY A 248 2.56 -10.85 -10.23
CA GLY A 248 1.99 -9.56 -10.56
C GLY A 248 1.75 -8.64 -9.36
N ASP A 249 1.47 -7.38 -9.69
CA ASP A 249 1.36 -6.28 -8.73
C ASP A 249 -0.04 -5.64 -8.70
N VAL A 250 -1.03 -6.28 -9.33
CA VAL A 250 -2.39 -5.71 -9.42
C VAL A 250 -2.98 -5.58 -8.03
N LEU A 251 -3.43 -4.36 -7.70
CA LEU A 251 -4.18 -4.07 -6.48
C LEU A 251 -5.65 -4.41 -6.71
N GLY A 252 -6.24 -5.20 -5.81
CA GLY A 252 -7.67 -5.51 -5.85
C GLY A 252 -8.55 -4.28 -5.67
N GLU A 253 -9.84 -4.42 -5.99
CA GLU A 253 -10.82 -3.35 -5.85
C GLU A 253 -11.89 -3.74 -4.82
N VAL A 254 -12.37 -2.75 -4.07
CA VAL A 254 -13.45 -2.91 -3.10
C VAL A 254 -14.65 -2.10 -3.59
N PRO A 255 -15.85 -2.71 -3.72
CA PRO A 255 -17.04 -1.99 -4.15
C PRO A 255 -17.41 -0.82 -3.22
N GLU A 256 -18.00 0.25 -3.75
CA GLU A 256 -18.39 1.41 -2.91
C GLU A 256 -19.45 1.08 -1.86
N ALA A 257 -20.28 0.05 -2.12
CA ALA A 257 -21.29 -0.43 -1.18
C ALA A 257 -20.70 -1.25 -0.02
N ALA A 258 -19.41 -1.61 -0.07
CA ALA A 258 -18.78 -2.39 0.96
C ALA A 258 -18.74 -1.62 2.29
N PRO A 259 -18.91 -2.31 3.44
CA PRO A 259 -18.61 -1.75 4.74
C PRO A 259 -17.16 -1.23 4.78
N ALA A 260 -16.99 0.03 5.20
CA ALA A 260 -15.70 0.70 5.32
C ALA A 260 -15.76 1.70 6.46
N ALA A 261 -14.63 1.87 7.16
CA ALA A 261 -14.51 2.86 8.22
C ALA A 261 -14.78 4.28 7.68
N PRO A 262 -15.36 5.21 8.48
CA PRO A 262 -15.64 6.58 8.03
C PRO A 262 -14.41 7.29 7.42
N LEU A 263 -13.24 7.14 8.05
CA LEU A 263 -11.98 7.72 7.57
C LEU A 263 -11.56 7.17 6.19
N GLN A 264 -11.76 5.87 5.95
CA GLN A 264 -11.47 5.24 4.66
C GLN A 264 -12.38 5.79 3.55
N ARG A 265 -13.66 6.05 3.85
CA ARG A 265 -14.60 6.67 2.90
C ARG A 265 -14.22 8.12 2.59
N ASP A 266 -13.81 8.88 3.59
CA ASP A 266 -13.32 10.24 3.41
C ASP A 266 -12.07 10.27 2.52
N LEU A 267 -11.08 9.40 2.81
CA LEU A 267 -9.88 9.27 1.99
C LEU A 267 -10.21 8.91 0.53
N ALA A 268 -11.08 7.92 0.30
CA ALA A 268 -11.50 7.54 -1.06
C ALA A 268 -12.16 8.70 -1.80
N ARG A 269 -12.99 9.50 -1.10
CA ARG A 269 -13.59 10.72 -1.66
C ARG A 269 -12.53 11.74 -2.05
N THR A 270 -11.56 12.01 -1.19
CA THR A 270 -10.47 12.96 -1.48
C THR A 270 -9.55 12.47 -2.61
N GLN A 271 -9.26 11.17 -2.68
CA GLN A 271 -8.50 10.57 -3.78
C GLN A 271 -9.20 10.78 -5.13
N ARG A 272 -10.52 10.55 -5.20
CA ARG A 272 -11.32 10.80 -6.39
C ARG A 272 -11.31 12.28 -6.79
N SER A 273 -11.53 13.19 -5.85
CA SER A 273 -11.56 14.63 -6.15
C SER A 273 -10.20 15.16 -6.63
N LEU A 274 -9.10 14.66 -6.07
CA LEU A 274 -7.74 15.06 -6.45
C LEU A 274 -7.17 14.27 -7.63
N ARG A 275 -7.94 13.32 -8.19
CA ARG A 275 -7.53 12.39 -9.25
C ARG A 275 -6.20 11.69 -8.91
N LEU A 276 -6.04 11.31 -7.64
CA LEU A 276 -4.84 10.65 -7.14
C LEU A 276 -5.17 9.19 -6.85
N LYS A 277 -4.88 8.31 -7.82
CA LYS A 277 -5.19 6.88 -7.73
C LYS A 277 -4.11 6.14 -6.90
N PRO A 278 -4.50 5.28 -5.94
CA PRO A 278 -3.56 4.37 -5.29
C PRO A 278 -3.09 3.30 -6.28
N GLU A 279 -1.79 3.14 -6.39
CA GLU A 279 -1.13 2.21 -7.31
C GLU A 279 -0.08 1.43 -6.54
N ALA A 280 -0.01 0.11 -6.77
CA ALA A 280 0.97 -0.75 -6.13
C ALA A 280 2.39 -0.55 -6.68
N LEU A 281 2.49 -0.12 -7.94
CA LEU A 281 3.76 0.24 -8.57
C LEU A 281 4.23 1.60 -8.07
N GLU A 282 5.54 1.74 -7.89
CA GLU A 282 6.15 3.03 -7.54
C GLU A 282 5.98 4.03 -8.68
N ARG A 283 5.49 5.23 -8.34
CA ARG A 283 5.35 6.35 -9.27
C ARG A 283 5.93 7.62 -8.68
N GLU A 284 6.75 8.30 -9.47
CA GLU A 284 7.22 9.65 -9.15
C GLU A 284 6.15 10.70 -9.53
N LEU A 285 5.85 11.61 -8.61
CA LEU A 285 4.88 12.68 -8.77
C LEU A 285 5.53 14.02 -8.45
N GLU A 286 5.64 14.90 -9.45
CA GLU A 286 6.06 16.29 -9.26
C GLU A 286 4.85 17.20 -9.08
N LEU A 287 4.85 18.02 -8.02
CA LEU A 287 3.77 18.94 -7.65
C LEU A 287 4.26 20.39 -7.75
N ASP A 288 3.46 21.25 -8.39
CA ASP A 288 3.66 22.71 -8.37
C ASP A 288 2.68 23.33 -7.37
N LEU A 289 3.18 23.79 -6.22
CA LEU A 289 2.37 24.29 -5.11
C LEU A 289 1.57 25.56 -5.42
N ARG A 290 1.83 26.22 -6.57
CA ARG A 290 1.03 27.36 -7.03
C ARG A 290 -0.30 26.93 -7.64
N LYS A 291 -0.43 25.66 -8.03
CA LYS A 291 -1.67 25.07 -8.54
C LYS A 291 -2.46 24.52 -7.36
N GLU A 292 -3.71 24.96 -7.21
CA GLU A 292 -4.57 24.56 -6.09
C GLU A 292 -4.72 23.04 -5.94
N THR A 293 -4.87 22.31 -7.06
CA THR A 293 -4.96 20.85 -7.07
C THR A 293 -3.68 20.18 -6.55
N ASP A 294 -2.51 20.67 -6.95
CA ASP A 294 -1.22 20.09 -6.56
C ASP A 294 -0.89 20.45 -5.10
N ALA A 295 -1.24 21.65 -4.66
CA ALA A 295 -1.19 22.02 -3.25
C ALA A 295 -2.10 21.13 -2.40
N ALA A 296 -3.31 20.81 -2.88
CA ALA A 296 -4.22 19.90 -2.19
C ALA A 296 -3.69 18.45 -2.16
N ARG A 297 -3.02 17.98 -3.21
CA ARG A 297 -2.32 16.68 -3.24
C ARG A 297 -1.19 16.63 -2.21
N SER A 298 -0.33 17.66 -2.16
CA SER A 298 0.73 17.79 -1.15
C SER A 298 0.17 17.75 0.26
N ARG A 299 -0.87 18.56 0.55
CA ARG A 299 -1.54 18.58 1.87
C ARG A 299 -2.07 17.21 2.26
N LEU A 300 -2.71 16.48 1.34
CA LEU A 300 -3.22 15.14 1.61
C LEU A 300 -2.08 14.18 2.01
N LEU A 301 -0.98 14.16 1.24
CA LEU A 301 0.16 13.28 1.50
C LEU A 301 0.80 13.58 2.86
N HIS A 302 0.96 14.86 3.21
CA HIS A 302 1.46 15.26 4.53
C HIS A 302 0.54 14.85 5.68
N ARG A 303 -0.79 15.00 5.52
CA ARG A 303 -1.77 14.55 6.52
C ARG A 303 -1.71 13.04 6.74
N LEU A 304 -1.61 12.26 5.67
CA LEU A 304 -1.50 10.81 5.75
C LEU A 304 -0.21 10.37 6.46
N ARG A 305 0.93 11.03 6.20
CA ARG A 305 2.17 10.76 6.94
C ARG A 305 2.06 11.07 8.43
N LEU A 306 1.35 12.13 8.82
CA LEU A 306 1.09 12.42 10.25
C LEU A 306 0.31 11.29 10.94
N LEU A 307 -0.60 10.65 10.21
CA LEU A 307 -1.37 9.48 10.64
C LEU A 307 -0.58 8.16 10.61
N GLY A 308 0.66 8.15 10.09
CA GLY A 308 1.44 6.92 9.90
C GLY A 308 1.03 6.11 8.67
N VAL A 309 0.39 6.76 7.69
CA VAL A 309 0.03 6.21 6.39
C VAL A 309 1.01 6.73 5.35
N ASP A 310 2.13 6.02 5.19
CA ASP A 310 3.24 6.41 4.30
C ASP A 310 2.97 6.07 2.82
N TRP A 311 1.87 6.59 2.26
CA TRP A 311 1.55 6.42 0.84
C TRP A 311 2.57 7.13 -0.08
N GLY A 312 3.16 8.22 0.40
CA GLY A 312 4.17 8.96 -0.33
C GLY A 312 5.36 9.33 0.54
N THR A 313 6.56 9.21 -0.01
CA THR A 313 7.80 9.70 0.60
C THR A 313 8.34 10.89 -0.22
N PRO A 314 8.71 12.02 0.40
CA PRO A 314 9.38 13.11 -0.30
C PRO A 314 10.67 12.63 -0.95
N ALA A 315 10.91 13.05 -2.19
CA ALA A 315 12.13 12.79 -2.93
C ALA A 315 12.84 14.11 -3.26
N ALA A 316 14.16 14.05 -3.41
CA ALA A 316 14.92 15.23 -3.81
C ALA A 316 14.53 15.66 -5.24
N SER A 317 14.07 16.89 -5.39
CA SER A 317 13.71 17.46 -6.68
C SER A 317 14.95 17.57 -7.56
N ARG A 318 14.92 16.99 -8.78
CA ARG A 318 16.02 17.12 -9.73
C ARG A 318 16.08 18.58 -10.25
N GLY A 319 17.15 19.29 -9.92
CA GLY A 319 17.52 20.55 -10.57
C GLY A 319 16.66 21.79 -10.27
N SER A 320 16.01 21.88 -9.12
CA SER A 320 15.20 23.05 -8.73
C SER A 320 15.59 23.61 -7.37
N THR A 321 16.08 24.84 -7.33
CA THR A 321 16.31 25.65 -6.12
C THR A 321 15.03 26.35 -5.60
N GLY A 322 13.87 26.13 -6.24
CA GLY A 322 12.61 26.77 -5.87
C GLY A 322 11.82 26.02 -4.79
N THR A 323 11.35 26.75 -3.77
CA THR A 323 10.49 26.28 -2.66
C THR A 323 9.06 25.90 -3.09
N PHE A 324 8.71 26.09 -4.37
CA PHE A 324 7.36 25.86 -4.91
C PHE A 324 7.18 24.48 -5.56
N ARG A 325 8.25 23.68 -5.73
CA ARG A 325 8.18 22.33 -6.31
C ARG A 325 8.45 21.26 -5.27
N GLU A 326 7.57 20.28 -5.19
CA GLU A 326 7.75 19.08 -4.38
C GLU A 326 7.74 17.84 -5.26
N THR A 327 8.72 16.95 -5.08
CA THR A 327 8.76 15.64 -5.73
C THR A 327 8.43 14.57 -4.70
N TRP A 328 7.54 13.65 -5.06
CA TRP A 328 7.07 12.56 -4.21
C TRP A 328 7.25 11.22 -4.92
N ARG A 329 7.68 10.20 -4.18
CA ARG A 329 7.57 8.80 -4.61
C ARG A 329 6.36 8.18 -3.95
N LEU A 330 5.40 7.75 -4.76
CA LEU A 330 4.14 7.18 -4.31
C LEU A 330 4.12 5.68 -4.54
N ARG A 331 3.71 4.92 -3.52
CA ARG A 331 3.49 3.49 -3.61
C ARG A 331 2.42 3.09 -2.59
N TRP A 332 1.38 2.41 -3.06
CA TRP A 332 0.30 1.93 -2.20
C TRP A 332 0.53 0.47 -1.82
N GLU A 333 0.63 0.21 -0.51
CA GLU A 333 0.70 -1.15 0.02
C GLU A 333 -0.61 -1.51 0.75
N PRO A 334 -1.08 -2.76 0.71
CA PRO A 334 -2.32 -3.16 1.39
C PRO A 334 -2.35 -2.80 2.88
N GLU A 335 -1.20 -2.83 3.55
CA GLU A 335 -1.02 -2.43 4.96
C GLU A 335 -1.48 -1.00 5.21
N LEU A 336 -1.34 -0.10 4.22
CA LEU A 336 -1.79 1.28 4.36
C LEU A 336 -3.31 1.36 4.55
N SER A 337 -4.09 0.41 4.00
CA SER A 337 -5.54 0.34 4.26
C SER A 337 -5.84 0.00 5.72
N VAL A 338 -5.02 -0.86 6.33
CA VAL A 338 -5.11 -1.19 7.76
C VAL A 338 -4.72 0.01 8.60
N ARG A 339 -3.62 0.70 8.26
CA ARG A 339 -3.20 1.94 8.92
C ARG A 339 -4.27 3.03 8.86
N VAL A 340 -4.99 3.14 7.73
CA VAL A 340 -6.13 4.07 7.60
C VAL A 340 -7.28 3.66 8.53
N ALA A 341 -7.56 2.36 8.67
CA ALA A 341 -8.58 1.89 9.62
C ALA A 341 -8.17 2.15 11.08
N GLU A 342 -6.91 1.88 11.45
CA GLU A 342 -6.34 2.18 12.77
C GLU A 342 -6.38 3.69 13.08
N ALA A 343 -6.08 4.53 12.08
CA ALA A 343 -6.12 5.98 12.20
C ALA A 343 -7.54 6.52 12.46
N GLY A 344 -8.59 5.72 12.22
CA GLY A 344 -9.98 6.08 12.50
C GLY A 344 -10.26 6.42 13.96
N VAL A 345 -9.41 5.98 14.89
CA VAL A 345 -9.49 6.35 16.32
C VAL A 345 -9.32 7.87 16.53
N TRP A 346 -8.58 8.54 15.64
CA TRP A 346 -8.31 9.98 15.75
C TRP A 346 -9.40 10.86 15.12
N GLY A 347 -10.24 10.30 14.24
CA GLY A 347 -11.28 11.08 13.58
C GLY A 347 -11.92 10.37 12.39
N THR A 348 -13.02 10.95 11.90
CA THR A 348 -13.81 10.41 10.78
C THR A 348 -13.38 10.98 9.42
N THR A 349 -12.55 12.02 9.38
CA THR A 349 -11.99 12.61 8.15
C THR A 349 -10.47 12.71 8.25
N VAL A 350 -9.78 12.74 7.11
CA VAL A 350 -8.31 12.82 7.08
C VAL A 350 -7.82 14.12 7.74
N LEU A 351 -8.58 15.20 7.58
CA LEU A 351 -8.30 16.47 8.25
C LEU A 351 -8.45 16.34 9.77
N SER A 352 -9.62 15.91 10.27
CA SER A 352 -9.86 15.85 11.72
C SER A 352 -8.95 14.85 12.42
N ALA A 353 -8.71 13.69 11.79
CA ALA A 353 -7.80 12.69 12.31
C ALA A 353 -6.36 13.21 12.39
N ALA A 354 -5.88 13.90 11.34
CA ALA A 354 -4.52 14.46 11.34
C ALA A 354 -4.36 15.58 12.37
N THR A 355 -5.38 16.44 12.54
CA THR A 355 -5.42 17.47 13.58
C THR A 355 -5.32 16.86 14.98
N ALA A 356 -6.22 15.93 15.33
CA ALA A 356 -6.23 15.30 16.65
C ALA A 356 -4.93 14.52 16.93
N ARG A 357 -4.37 13.85 15.91
CA ARG A 357 -3.09 13.15 16.01
C ARG A 357 -1.93 14.11 16.25
N ALA A 358 -1.94 15.27 15.61
CA ALA A 358 -0.93 16.30 15.81
C ALA A 358 -1.02 16.91 17.22
N GLU A 359 -2.23 17.23 17.70
CA GLU A 359 -2.44 17.74 19.06
C GLU A 359 -1.95 16.75 20.12
N ALA A 360 -2.29 15.46 20.00
CA ALA A 360 -1.82 14.44 20.92
C ALA A 360 -0.28 14.31 20.90
N LYS A 361 0.34 14.29 19.71
CA LYS A 361 1.80 14.28 19.59
C LYS A 361 2.46 15.51 20.22
N ALA A 362 1.83 16.68 20.14
CA ALA A 362 2.36 17.90 20.74
C ALA A 362 2.38 17.83 22.27
N VAL A 363 1.35 17.23 22.87
CA VAL A 363 1.24 17.03 24.32
C VAL A 363 2.25 15.98 24.80
N ASP A 364 2.41 14.89 24.04
CA ASP A 364 3.32 13.78 24.38
C ASP A 364 4.80 14.09 24.11
N ALA A 365 5.10 15.08 23.26
CA ALA A 365 6.46 15.43 22.88
C ALA A 365 7.27 15.94 24.08
N THR A 366 8.43 15.35 24.31
CA THR A 366 9.28 15.65 25.47
C THR A 366 10.45 16.54 25.11
N ALA A 367 10.90 16.51 23.86
CA ALA A 367 12.03 17.30 23.37
C ALA A 367 11.59 18.47 22.49
N LEU A 368 12.32 19.58 22.54
CA LEU A 368 12.06 20.77 21.72
C LEU A 368 12.08 20.44 20.22
N GLY A 369 13.05 19.63 19.78
CA GLY A 369 13.18 19.22 18.38
C GLY A 369 11.95 18.46 17.85
N GLU A 370 11.32 17.61 18.67
CA GLU A 370 10.10 16.87 18.29
C GLU A 370 8.94 17.82 18.00
N VAL A 371 8.77 18.84 18.84
CA VAL A 371 7.69 19.83 18.68
C VAL A 371 7.97 20.76 17.50
N THR A 372 9.22 21.14 17.28
CA THR A 372 9.62 21.93 16.10
C THR A 372 9.35 21.17 14.80
N GLU A 373 9.72 19.89 14.72
CA GLU A 373 9.42 19.07 13.54
C GLU A 373 7.91 18.88 13.33
N LEU A 374 7.16 18.72 14.43
CA LEU A 374 5.71 18.63 14.37
C LEU A 374 5.06 19.92 13.86
N ALA A 375 5.56 21.09 14.27
CA ALA A 375 5.11 22.39 13.77
C ALA A 375 5.31 22.50 12.25
N GLU A 376 6.49 22.12 11.75
CA GLU A 376 6.79 22.08 10.32
C GLU A 376 5.81 21.15 9.58
N ARG A 377 5.58 19.94 10.10
CA ARG A 377 4.62 18.98 9.52
C ARG A 377 3.19 19.52 9.54
N CYS A 378 2.75 20.24 10.57
CA CYS A 378 1.42 20.85 10.63
C CYS A 378 1.21 21.94 9.57
N LEU A 379 2.24 22.76 9.31
CA LEU A 379 2.21 23.76 8.24
C LEU A 379 2.16 23.10 6.85
N LEU A 380 2.98 22.07 6.65
CA LEU A 380 2.99 21.28 5.41
C LEU A 380 1.66 20.52 5.19
N ALA A 381 1.00 20.09 6.26
CA ALA A 381 -0.31 19.45 6.22
C ALA A 381 -1.49 20.45 6.19
N ALA A 382 -1.23 21.75 6.33
CA ALA A 382 -2.25 22.80 6.48
C ALA A 382 -3.29 22.44 7.56
N LEU A 383 -2.84 22.37 8.81
CA LEU A 383 -3.63 22.04 10.00
C LEU A 383 -3.75 23.24 10.95
N PRO A 384 -4.56 24.27 10.62
CA PRO A 384 -4.62 25.50 11.41
C PRO A 384 -5.11 25.27 12.84
N ASP A 385 -6.05 24.33 13.04
CA ASP A 385 -6.63 24.06 14.36
C ASP A 385 -5.63 23.38 15.32
N ALA A 386 -4.66 22.63 14.80
CA ALA A 386 -3.62 21.98 15.61
C ALA A 386 -2.49 22.96 15.99
N LEU A 387 -2.28 24.03 15.21
CA LEU A 387 -1.15 24.95 15.41
C LEU A 387 -1.14 25.60 16.80
N PRO A 388 -2.26 26.12 17.36
CA PRO A 388 -2.26 26.70 18.70
C PRO A 388 -1.73 25.76 19.79
N VAL A 389 -2.10 24.46 19.73
CA VAL A 389 -1.65 23.46 20.71
C VAL A 389 -0.16 23.15 20.52
N VAL A 390 0.29 22.98 19.27
CA VAL A 390 1.71 22.74 18.96
C VAL A 390 2.57 23.94 19.36
N MET A 391 2.10 25.17 19.10
CA MET A 391 2.81 26.39 19.45
C MET A 391 2.92 26.60 20.95
N ARG A 392 1.87 26.26 21.70
CA ARG A 392 1.95 26.27 23.17
C ARG A 392 2.95 25.25 23.69
N ALA A 393 2.91 24.01 23.19
CA ALA A 393 3.90 22.99 23.55
C ALA A 393 5.33 23.44 23.20
N LEU A 394 5.52 24.09 22.06
CA LEU A 394 6.82 24.61 21.63
C LEU A 394 7.33 25.70 22.57
N ALA A 395 6.47 26.67 22.92
CA ALA A 395 6.82 27.74 23.85
C ALA A 395 7.13 27.18 25.25
N ASP A 396 6.34 26.22 25.73
CA ASP A 396 6.55 25.57 27.03
C ASP A 396 7.89 24.79 27.06
N ARG A 397 8.23 24.05 25.99
CA ARG A 397 9.52 23.34 25.89
C ARG A 397 10.69 24.31 25.76
N ALA A 398 10.58 25.32 24.89
CA ALA A 398 11.63 26.31 24.71
C ALA A 398 11.89 27.15 25.95
N ALA A 399 10.86 27.40 26.76
CA ALA A 399 11.00 28.09 28.04
C ALA A 399 11.86 27.27 29.03
N LEU A 400 11.62 25.95 29.09
CA LEU A 400 12.28 25.01 29.99
C LEU A 400 13.67 24.56 29.51
N ASP A 401 13.96 24.65 28.22
CA ASP A 401 15.25 24.26 27.65
C ASP A 401 16.31 25.35 27.87
N ALA A 402 17.28 25.05 28.74
CA ALA A 402 18.40 25.94 29.04
C ALA A 402 19.63 25.64 28.17
N ASP A 403 19.62 24.55 27.39
CA ASP A 403 20.74 24.16 26.56
C ASP A 403 20.76 24.96 25.25
N VAL A 404 21.80 25.77 25.07
CA VAL A 404 21.97 26.64 23.91
C VAL A 404 22.18 25.83 22.62
N GLY A 405 22.78 24.64 22.71
CA GLY A 405 22.95 23.73 21.57
C GLY A 405 21.60 23.24 21.05
N HIS A 406 20.70 22.81 21.94
CA HIS A 406 19.35 22.39 21.56
C HIS A 406 18.53 23.53 20.94
N LEU A 407 18.60 24.73 21.54
CA LEU A 407 17.93 25.92 21.00
C LEU A 407 18.48 26.30 19.62
N ALA A 408 19.81 26.22 19.43
CA ALA A 408 20.47 26.50 18.16
C ALA A 408 20.12 25.45 17.08
N GLN A 409 19.94 24.19 17.45
CA GLN A 409 19.50 23.13 16.54
C GLN A 409 18.04 23.30 16.08
N ALA A 410 17.16 23.79 16.96
CA ALA A 410 15.73 23.96 16.67
C ALA A 410 15.44 25.20 15.80
N LEU A 411 16.21 26.28 15.95
CA LEU A 411 15.93 27.57 15.30
C LEU A 411 15.84 27.52 13.75
N PRO A 412 16.73 26.82 13.01
CA PRO A 412 16.64 26.76 11.55
C PRO A 412 15.33 26.16 11.04
N ALA A 413 14.81 25.14 11.71
CA ALA A 413 13.55 24.50 11.33
C ALA A 413 12.34 25.43 11.59
N LEU A 414 12.37 26.19 12.68
CA LEU A 414 11.35 27.21 12.96
C LEU A 414 11.37 28.36 11.94
N VAL A 415 12.55 28.87 11.58
CA VAL A 415 12.65 29.94 10.58
C VAL A 415 12.19 29.47 9.20
N ARG A 416 12.55 28.24 8.79
CA ARG A 416 12.00 27.65 7.55
C ARG A 416 10.48 27.57 7.61
N SER A 417 9.93 27.14 8.75
CA SER A 417 8.48 27.05 8.99
C SER A 417 7.77 28.40 8.83
N VAL A 418 8.34 29.49 9.37
CA VAL A 418 7.82 30.87 9.17
C VAL A 418 7.80 31.23 7.67
N ARG A 419 8.87 30.94 6.94
CA ARG A 419 8.97 31.23 5.51
C ARG A 419 7.97 30.41 4.66
N TYR A 420 7.72 29.15 5.03
CA TYR A 420 6.77 28.30 4.31
C TYR A 420 5.30 28.68 4.56
N GLY A 421 4.97 29.26 5.72
CA GLY A 421 3.61 29.69 6.02
C GLY A 421 3.14 30.90 5.18
N ASP A 422 4.07 31.77 4.77
CA ASP A 422 3.79 32.90 3.86
C ASP A 422 3.36 32.40 2.46
N VAL A 423 4.02 31.36 1.94
CA VAL A 423 3.68 30.74 0.64
C VAL A 423 2.31 30.04 0.66
N ARG A 424 1.81 29.66 1.85
CA ARG A 424 0.58 28.86 2.02
C ARG A 424 -0.57 29.61 2.70
N GLY A 425 -0.41 30.92 2.97
CA GLY A 425 -1.45 31.79 3.53
C GLY A 425 -1.84 31.49 4.98
N THR A 426 -0.92 30.93 5.78
CA THR A 426 -1.14 30.64 7.21
C THR A 426 -0.57 31.76 8.06
N ASP A 427 -1.31 32.23 9.07
CA ASP A 427 -0.81 33.24 10.03
C ASP A 427 0.37 32.66 10.83
N THR A 428 1.57 33.15 10.53
CA THR A 428 2.83 32.71 11.14
C THR A 428 3.36 33.70 12.18
N ALA A 429 2.57 34.70 12.58
CA ALA A 429 3.00 35.72 13.54
C ALA A 429 3.49 35.09 14.86
N ALA A 430 2.74 34.12 15.40
CA ALA A 430 3.13 33.38 16.61
C ALA A 430 4.42 32.55 16.43
N LEU A 431 4.65 31.99 15.23
CA LEU A 431 5.89 31.26 14.91
C LEU A 431 7.09 32.21 14.83
N ALA A 432 6.91 33.39 14.24
CA ALA A 432 7.94 34.40 14.16
C ALA A 432 8.31 34.93 15.55
N GLU A 433 7.34 35.17 16.43
CA GLU A 433 7.59 35.58 17.83
C GLU A 433 8.41 34.54 18.60
N VAL A 434 8.05 33.26 18.51
CA VAL A 434 8.82 32.19 19.15
C VAL A 434 10.22 32.07 18.55
N ALA A 435 10.37 32.13 17.22
CA ALA A 435 11.67 32.08 16.57
C ALA A 435 12.58 33.25 16.98
N MET A 436 12.03 34.47 17.11
CA MET A 436 12.77 35.64 17.61
C MET A 436 13.21 35.44 19.06
N GLY A 437 12.31 34.98 19.94
CA GLY A 437 12.64 34.70 21.33
C GLY A 437 13.72 33.62 21.50
N LEU A 438 13.71 32.58 20.67
CA LEU A 438 14.78 31.58 20.64
C LEU A 438 16.09 32.19 20.12
N ALA A 439 16.05 32.99 19.05
CA ALA A 439 17.25 33.64 18.50
C ALA A 439 17.92 34.53 19.54
N GLU A 440 17.16 35.33 20.31
CA GLU A 440 17.70 36.15 21.39
C GLU A 440 18.36 35.30 22.48
N ARG A 441 17.71 34.21 22.91
CA ARG A 441 18.27 33.30 23.92
C ARG A 441 19.54 32.62 23.43
N VAL A 442 19.60 32.18 22.17
CA VAL A 442 20.80 31.60 21.57
C VAL A 442 21.92 32.64 21.54
N LEU A 443 21.66 33.88 21.11
CA LEU A 443 22.65 34.93 21.05
C LEU A 443 23.21 35.32 22.43
N VAL A 444 22.34 35.38 23.46
CA VAL A 444 22.75 35.68 24.84
C VAL A 444 23.49 34.51 25.49
N GLY A 445 23.04 33.28 25.25
CA GLY A 445 23.61 32.06 25.83
C GLY A 445 24.86 31.55 25.13
N LEU A 446 25.20 32.07 23.95
CA LEU A 446 26.30 31.56 23.15
C LEU A 446 27.68 31.68 23.82
N PRO A 447 28.10 32.83 24.37
CA PRO A 447 29.42 32.95 24.99
C PRO A 447 29.70 31.93 26.11
N PRO A 448 28.78 31.67 27.07
CA PRO A 448 29.02 30.62 28.06
C PRO A 448 28.90 29.20 27.49
N ALA A 449 28.08 28.97 26.46
CA ALA A 449 27.95 27.65 25.83
C ALA A 449 29.21 27.21 25.04
N CYS A 450 29.99 28.16 24.56
CA CYS A 450 31.26 27.89 23.87
C CYS A 450 32.45 27.70 24.83
N PHE A 451 32.27 27.82 26.14
CA PHE A 451 33.34 27.70 27.11
C PHE A 451 33.63 26.22 27.45
N GLY A 452 34.91 25.81 27.35
CA GLY A 452 35.35 24.49 27.81
C GLY A 452 35.00 23.31 26.91
N LEU A 453 34.60 23.55 25.66
CA LEU A 453 34.36 22.50 24.67
C LEU A 453 35.67 21.80 24.25
N ASP A 454 35.61 20.49 24.04
CA ASP A 454 36.66 19.73 23.37
C ASP A 454 36.59 19.90 21.84
N ALA A 455 37.46 19.23 21.09
CA ALA A 455 37.55 19.39 19.64
C ALA A 455 36.26 18.95 18.92
N ASP A 456 35.61 17.88 19.40
CA ASP A 456 34.40 17.33 18.80
C ASP A 456 33.18 18.21 19.12
N GLY A 457 33.01 18.62 20.38
CA GLY A 457 31.96 19.56 20.79
C GLY A 457 32.08 20.93 20.15
N ALA A 458 33.31 21.43 19.93
CA ALA A 458 33.53 22.67 19.18
C ALA A 458 33.14 22.54 17.70
N ALA A 459 33.36 21.38 17.08
CA ALA A 459 32.97 21.12 15.69
C ALA A 459 31.44 21.05 15.54
N GLU A 460 30.74 20.41 16.48
CA GLU A 460 29.28 20.35 16.52
C GLU A 460 28.65 21.73 16.73
N MET A 461 29.13 22.47 17.74
CA MET A 461 28.66 23.84 18.02
C MET A 461 28.88 24.78 16.81
N ARG A 462 30.00 24.65 16.09
CA ARG A 462 30.22 25.40 14.85
C ARG A 462 29.15 25.11 13.81
N GLY A 463 28.77 23.84 13.61
CA GLY A 463 27.70 23.46 12.68
C GLY A 463 26.34 24.07 13.06
N HIS A 464 26.00 24.08 14.35
CA HIS A 464 24.79 24.75 14.84
C HIS A 464 24.84 26.26 14.61
N LEU A 465 25.99 26.90 14.83
CA LEU A 465 26.17 28.34 14.61
C LEU A 465 26.05 28.76 13.16
N GLU A 466 26.62 27.99 12.23
CA GLU A 466 26.47 28.24 10.80
C GLU A 466 24.99 28.18 10.38
N ALA A 467 24.25 27.18 10.87
CA ALA A 467 22.83 27.04 10.61
C ALA A 467 21.99 28.17 11.25
N VAL A 468 22.30 28.56 12.49
CA VAL A 468 21.68 29.70 13.18
C VAL A 468 21.94 31.01 12.45
N HIS A 469 23.17 31.24 11.99
CA HIS A 469 23.53 32.46 11.27
C HIS A 469 22.70 32.61 9.99
N GLN A 470 22.57 31.53 9.21
CA GLN A 470 21.70 31.50 8.03
C GLN A 470 20.22 31.74 8.40
N ALA A 471 19.75 31.10 9.48
CA ALA A 471 18.38 31.25 9.95
C ALA A 471 18.06 32.69 10.40
N VAL A 472 18.95 33.34 11.15
CA VAL A 472 18.76 34.74 11.58
C VAL A 472 18.76 35.69 10.38
N GLY A 473 19.63 35.47 9.39
CA GLY A 473 19.63 36.22 8.14
C GLY A 473 18.27 36.13 7.43
N LEU A 474 17.71 34.92 7.32
CA LEU A 474 16.38 34.70 6.73
C LEU A 474 15.25 35.32 7.57
N LEU A 475 15.33 35.27 8.90
CA LEU A 475 14.32 35.86 9.79
C LEU A 475 14.28 37.40 9.65
N ALA A 476 15.44 38.03 9.41
CA ALA A 476 15.52 39.48 9.20
C ALA A 476 14.86 39.94 7.88
N GLU A 477 14.86 39.09 6.84
CA GLU A 477 14.19 39.37 5.55
C GLU A 477 12.65 39.30 5.64
N ILE A 478 12.12 38.54 6.60
CA ILE A 478 10.67 38.30 6.77
C ILE A 478 9.95 39.48 7.45
N ARG A 479 10.68 40.42 8.05
CA ARG A 479 10.11 41.56 8.79
C ARG A 479 9.44 42.57 7.84
N PRO A 480 8.10 42.78 7.88
CA PRO A 480 7.48 43.91 7.21
C PRO A 480 7.66 45.13 8.12
N GLY A 481 8.60 46.01 7.76
CA GLY A 481 8.81 47.31 8.42
C GLY A 481 10.01 47.34 9.36
N GLY A 482 11.14 47.81 8.83
CA GLY A 482 12.36 48.06 9.60
C GLY A 482 13.44 48.73 8.77
N ALA A 483 13.25 50.04 8.54
CA ALA A 483 14.20 51.04 8.04
C ALA A 483 15.04 50.68 6.79
N GLU A 484 14.78 51.43 5.73
CA GLU A 484 15.71 51.60 4.60
C GLU A 484 17.16 51.69 5.10
N ARG A 485 17.98 50.69 4.78
CA ARG A 485 19.43 50.89 4.74
C ARG A 485 19.69 51.82 3.56
N GLY A 486 19.81 53.11 3.85
CA GLY A 486 20.36 54.08 2.91
C GLY A 486 21.72 53.61 2.38
N PRO A 487 22.06 53.91 1.11
CA PRO A 487 23.27 53.41 0.49
C PRO A 487 24.49 53.84 1.30
N SER A 488 25.33 52.86 1.65
CA SER A 488 26.63 53.06 2.27
C SER A 488 27.45 54.07 1.47
N ALA A 489 27.77 55.20 2.09
CA ALA A 489 28.79 56.11 1.58
C ALA A 489 30.14 55.35 1.53
N PRO A 490 30.94 55.52 0.47
CA PRO A 490 32.23 54.86 0.36
C PRO A 490 33.20 55.39 1.43
N PRO A 491 34.18 54.57 1.88
CA PRO A 491 35.14 54.99 2.88
C PRO A 491 36.05 56.09 2.32
N ASP A 492 36.19 57.13 3.14
CA ASP A 492 37.05 58.29 2.94
C ASP A 492 38.52 57.85 2.92
N THR A 493 39.12 57.78 1.72
CA THR A 493 40.57 57.56 1.57
C THR A 493 41.30 58.88 1.79
N GLY A 494 41.50 59.24 3.06
CA GLY A 494 42.35 60.34 3.51
C GLY A 494 43.74 59.87 3.92
N ALA A 495 44.70 60.09 3.02
CA ALA A 495 46.15 60.32 3.20
C ALA A 495 46.86 59.82 4.48
N LEU A 496 47.73 58.82 4.31
CA LEU A 496 48.96 58.64 5.09
C LEU A 496 50.09 58.19 4.16
N ALA A 497 50.76 59.15 3.54
CA ALA A 497 52.09 58.99 2.95
C ALA A 497 52.78 60.36 3.01
N ASP A 498 53.73 60.51 3.93
CA ASP A 498 54.99 61.25 3.78
C ASP A 498 55.57 61.58 5.16
N ALA A 499 56.49 60.72 5.63
CA ALA A 499 57.45 61.04 6.68
C ALA A 499 58.67 60.11 6.59
N GLU A 500 59.42 60.19 5.50
CA GLU A 500 60.84 59.80 5.45
C GLU A 500 61.59 60.67 4.42
N ARG A 501 62.23 61.74 4.90
CA ARG A 501 63.55 62.23 4.46
C ARG A 501 63.94 63.52 5.22
N ALA A 502 65.14 63.46 5.79
CA ALA A 502 65.96 64.50 6.43
C ALA A 502 65.57 64.94 7.85
#